data_AF-A0A662SFU7-F1
#
_entry.id   AF-A0A662SFU7-F1
#
_cell.length_a   1.000
_cell.length_b   1.000
_cell.length_c   1.000
_cell.angle_alpha   90.00
_cell.angle_beta   90.00
_cell.angle_gamma   90.00
#
_symmetry.space_group_name_H-M   'P 1'
#
loop_
_entity.id
_entity.type
_entity.pdbx_description
1 polymer ?
#
loop_
_entity_poly.entity_id
_entity_poly.type
_entity_poly.pdbx_seq_one_letter_code
_entity_poly.pdbx_strand_id
1 'polypeptide(L)'
;MVEWLIHLKDGRTLTDKDAYPNDVPSDQITSVERIVNGRVYTICNSPIFCNFFVKTTASQVLRLAGSKARPEQPMIHEKIIGCFLKGESGPIRLELSIDPRTGNCKLMATPVKKITKDGF
;
A
#
# COMPACT_ATOMS: atom_id res chain seq x y z
N MET A 1 -16.33 2.88 1.46
CA MET A 1 -15.49 3.06 0.27
C MET A 1 -14.04 2.92 0.73
N VAL A 2 -13.20 2.14 0.04
CA VAL A 2 -11.78 2.02 0.41
C VAL A 2 -11.03 3.00 -0.49
N GLU A 3 -10.47 4.03 0.12
CA GLU A 3 -9.69 5.05 -0.56
C GLU A 3 -8.21 4.81 -0.29
N TRP A 4 -7.40 4.89 -1.34
CA TRP A 4 -5.97 4.96 -1.22
C TRP A 4 -5.50 6.33 -1.67
N LEU A 5 -4.42 6.80 -1.05
CA LEU A 5 -3.82 8.10 -1.31
C LEU A 5 -2.32 7.91 -1.55
N ILE A 6 -1.79 8.52 -2.59
CA ILE A 6 -0.35 8.59 -2.84
C ILE A 6 0.06 10.03 -2.62
N HIS A 7 0.97 10.27 -1.67
CA HIS A 7 1.52 11.59 -1.42
C HIS A 7 2.82 11.75 -2.19
N LEU A 8 2.97 12.88 -2.87
CA LEU A 8 4.14 13.21 -3.69
C LEU A 8 5.02 14.25 -3.00
N LYS A 9 6.29 14.30 -3.41
CA LYS A 9 7.28 15.29 -2.94
C LYS A 9 6.90 16.74 -3.29
N ASP A 10 6.11 16.93 -4.35
CA ASP A 10 5.61 18.24 -4.77
C ASP A 10 4.39 18.72 -3.97
N GLY A 11 3.95 17.94 -2.97
CA GLY A 11 2.82 18.26 -2.11
C GLY A 11 1.46 17.83 -2.65
N ARG A 12 1.38 17.28 -3.88
CA ARG A 12 0.13 16.72 -4.41
C ARG A 12 -0.19 15.39 -3.74
N THR A 13 -1.49 15.12 -3.63
CA THR A 13 -2.03 13.81 -3.23
C THR A 13 -2.84 13.24 -4.39
N LEU A 14 -2.48 12.04 -4.84
CA LEU A 14 -3.17 11.32 -5.90
C LEU A 14 -4.11 10.26 -5.30
N THR A 15 -5.25 10.04 -5.94
CA THR A 15 -6.24 9.00 -5.59
C THR A 15 -6.25 7.86 -6.61
N ASP A 16 -7.09 6.84 -6.37
CA ASP A 16 -7.34 5.71 -7.29
C ASP A 16 -7.53 6.11 -8.75
N LYS A 17 -8.26 7.18 -8.96
CA LYS A 17 -8.60 7.66 -10.30
C LYS A 17 -7.45 8.41 -10.97
N ASP A 18 -6.50 8.92 -10.19
CA ASP A 18 -5.42 9.76 -10.68
C ASP A 18 -4.18 8.95 -11.07
N ALA A 19 -3.88 7.86 -10.35
CA ALA A 19 -2.76 6.99 -10.72
C ALA A 19 -3.13 5.82 -11.63
N TYR A 20 -4.39 5.42 -11.77
CA TYR A 20 -4.72 4.41 -12.79
C TYR A 20 -4.98 5.06 -14.16
N PRO A 21 -4.37 4.60 -15.27
CA PRO A 21 -3.46 3.46 -15.45
C PRO A 21 -1.96 3.83 -15.48
N ASN A 22 -1.58 5.01 -15.00
CA ASN A 22 -0.22 5.55 -15.15
C ASN A 22 0.68 5.18 -13.96
N ASP A 23 1.85 4.64 -14.23
CA ASP A 23 2.84 4.39 -13.18
C ASP A 23 3.34 5.72 -12.59
N VAL A 24 3.21 5.86 -11.27
CA VAL A 24 3.78 7.00 -10.54
C VAL A 24 5.23 6.66 -10.18
N PRO A 25 6.22 7.48 -10.61
CA PRO A 25 7.61 7.24 -10.29
C PRO A 25 7.85 7.14 -8.76
N SER A 26 8.42 6.02 -8.31
CA SER A 26 8.59 5.74 -6.88
C SER A 26 9.50 6.74 -6.16
N ASP A 27 10.38 7.43 -6.88
CA ASP A 27 11.26 8.48 -6.38
C ASP A 27 10.51 9.78 -6.09
N GLN A 28 9.32 9.98 -6.65
CA GLN A 28 8.46 11.14 -6.38
C GLN A 28 7.51 10.92 -5.20
N ILE A 29 7.30 9.67 -4.78
CA ILE A 29 6.38 9.31 -3.71
C ILE A 29 7.03 9.60 -2.34
N THR A 30 6.26 10.14 -1.39
CA THR A 30 6.68 10.35 0.01
C THR A 30 6.02 9.35 0.95
N SER A 31 4.78 8.99 0.68
CA SER A 31 4.05 7.92 1.37
C SER A 31 2.88 7.44 0.53
N VAL A 32 2.42 6.24 0.83
CA VAL A 32 1.16 5.71 0.31
C VAL A 32 0.29 5.30 1.48
N GLU A 33 -0.97 5.70 1.43
CA GLU A 33 -1.94 5.47 2.48
C GLU A 33 -3.11 4.64 1.99
N ARG A 34 -3.72 3.91 2.91
CA ARG A 34 -4.99 3.26 2.71
C ARG A 34 -5.90 3.54 3.90
N ILE A 35 -7.13 3.94 3.60
CA ILE A 35 -8.16 4.22 4.60
C ILE A 35 -9.11 3.03 4.68
N VAL A 36 -9.23 2.42 5.86
CA VAL A 36 -10.13 1.29 6.14
C VAL A 36 -10.91 1.59 7.42
N ASN A 37 -12.23 1.68 7.31
CA ASN A 37 -13.14 1.93 8.44
C ASN A 37 -12.71 3.14 9.30
N GLY A 38 -12.29 4.23 8.65
CA GLY A 38 -11.83 5.46 9.32
C GLY A 38 -10.41 5.41 9.88
N ARG A 39 -9.69 4.29 9.72
CA ARG A 39 -8.28 4.15 10.11
C ARG A 39 -7.37 4.32 8.91
N VAL A 40 -6.25 5.02 9.11
CA VAL A 40 -5.25 5.28 8.10
C VAL A 40 -4.07 4.34 8.29
N TYR A 41 -3.71 3.61 7.23
CA TYR A 41 -2.55 2.74 7.18
C TYR A 41 -1.55 3.33 6.19
N THR A 42 -0.38 3.74 6.68
CA THR A 42 0.62 4.48 5.92
C THR A 42 1.88 3.65 5.72
N ILE A 43 2.37 3.57 4.49
CA ILE A 43 3.73 3.12 4.17
C ILE A 43 4.53 4.36 3.78
N CYS A 44 5.52 4.73 4.59
CA CYS A 44 6.39 5.86 4.27
C CYS A 44 7.44 5.45 3.26
N ASN A 45 7.74 6.34 2.31
CA ASN A 45 8.82 6.09 1.39
C ASN A 45 10.15 5.97 2.14
N SER A 46 11.00 5.08 1.63
CA SER A 46 12.30 4.77 2.19
C SER A 46 13.27 4.50 1.04
N PRO A 47 14.57 4.82 1.17
CA PRO A 47 15.55 4.54 0.13
C PRO A 47 15.56 3.08 -0.36
N ILE A 48 15.22 2.15 0.52
CA ILE A 48 15.16 0.71 0.26
C ILE A 48 13.85 0.23 -0.36
N PHE A 49 12.83 1.09 -0.47
CA PHE A 49 11.61 0.73 -1.17
C PHE A 49 11.75 0.99 -2.67
N CYS A 50 11.20 0.08 -3.46
CA CYS A 50 10.92 0.29 -4.87
C CYS A 50 9.47 -0.09 -5.13
N ASN A 51 8.82 0.65 -6.02
CA ASN A 51 7.51 0.36 -6.58
C ASN A 51 6.43 0.04 -5.52
N PHE A 52 5.61 1.03 -5.22
CA PHE A 52 4.38 0.79 -4.45
C PHE A 52 3.36 0.08 -5.34
N PHE A 53 2.58 -0.82 -4.76
CA PHE A 53 1.51 -1.50 -5.46
C PHE A 53 0.27 -1.60 -4.59
N VAL A 54 -0.87 -1.65 -5.29
CA VAL A 54 -2.17 -1.98 -4.70
C VAL A 54 -2.63 -3.29 -5.32
N LYS A 55 -2.85 -4.31 -4.49
CA LYS A 55 -3.41 -5.59 -4.93
C LYS A 55 -4.84 -5.68 -4.44
N THR A 56 -5.77 -5.99 -5.34
CA THR A 56 -7.16 -6.33 -4.98
C THR A 56 -7.43 -7.79 -5.36
N THR A 57 -7.84 -8.60 -4.40
CA THR A 57 -8.31 -9.97 -4.63
C THR A 57 -9.83 -9.95 -4.59
N ALA A 58 -10.47 -10.35 -5.70
CA ALA A 58 -11.92 -10.43 -5.81
C ALA A 58 -12.34 -11.71 -6.50
N SER A 59 -13.51 -12.23 -6.16
CA SER A 59 -14.16 -13.33 -6.88
C SER A 59 -15.46 -12.85 -7.51
N GLN A 60 -15.80 -13.41 -8.66
CA GLN A 60 -17.08 -13.18 -9.32
C GLN A 60 -17.67 -14.52 -9.71
N VAL A 61 -18.95 -14.73 -9.38
CA VAL A 61 -19.67 -15.90 -9.84
C VAL A 61 -20.17 -15.63 -11.25
N LEU A 62 -19.66 -16.39 -12.21
CA LEU A 62 -20.14 -16.37 -13.59
C LEU A 62 -21.27 -17.39 -13.73
N ARG A 63 -22.50 -16.93 -13.88
CA ARG A 63 -23.62 -17.81 -14.22
C ARG A 63 -23.59 -18.10 -15.73
N LEU A 64 -23.19 -19.32 -16.09
CA LEU A 64 -23.32 -19.86 -17.43
C LEU A 64 -24.76 -20.36 -17.64
N ALA A 65 -25.69 -19.47 -17.92
CA ALA A 65 -27.00 -19.86 -18.45
C ALA A 65 -27.48 -18.81 -19.45
N GLY A 66 -27.99 -19.30 -20.58
CA GLY A 66 -28.25 -18.56 -21.81
C GLY A 66 -28.85 -17.17 -21.64
N SER A 67 -28.31 -16.25 -22.45
CA SER A 67 -28.89 -14.96 -22.84
C SER A 67 -29.53 -14.12 -21.71
N LYS A 68 -28.77 -13.11 -21.26
CA LYS A 68 -29.16 -11.88 -20.50
C LYS A 68 -28.91 -11.85 -18.99
N ALA A 69 -28.27 -12.84 -18.38
CA ALA A 69 -27.82 -12.71 -17.00
C ALA A 69 -26.64 -11.72 -16.91
N ARG A 70 -26.81 -10.58 -16.24
CA ARG A 70 -25.69 -9.67 -15.95
C ARG A 70 -24.74 -10.37 -14.96
N PRO A 71 -23.42 -10.25 -15.14
CA PRO A 71 -22.46 -10.72 -14.13
C PRO A 71 -22.81 -10.10 -12.77
N GLU A 72 -22.79 -10.91 -11.71
CA GLU A 72 -22.94 -10.38 -10.34
C GLU A 72 -21.77 -9.44 -10.03
N GLN A 73 -21.96 -8.44 -9.15
CA GLN A 73 -20.85 -7.56 -8.77
C GLN A 73 -19.72 -8.39 -8.11
N PRO A 74 -18.45 -8.13 -8.44
CA PRO A 74 -17.33 -8.83 -7.81
C PRO A 74 -17.34 -8.66 -6.29
N MET A 75 -17.21 -9.76 -5.56
CA MET A 75 -17.00 -9.76 -4.12
C MET A 75 -15.52 -9.53 -3.85
N ILE A 76 -15.18 -8.41 -3.22
CA ILE A 76 -13.81 -8.08 -2.84
C ILE A 76 -13.47 -8.80 -1.54
N HIS A 77 -12.49 -9.71 -1.59
CA HIS A 77 -12.00 -10.46 -0.43
C HIS A 77 -10.92 -9.69 0.31
N GLU A 78 -10.04 -9.07 -0.46
CA GLU A 78 -8.84 -8.48 0.07
C GLU A 78 -8.44 -7.28 -0.78
N LYS A 79 -7.96 -6.23 -0.12
CA LYS A 79 -7.09 -5.24 -0.76
C LYS A 79 -5.82 -5.16 0.08
N ILE A 80 -4.68 -4.97 -0.56
CA ILE A 80 -3.37 -4.80 0.06
C ILE A 80 -2.74 -3.56 -0.55
N ILE A 81 -2.10 -2.77 0.31
CA ILE A 81 -1.10 -1.79 -0.06
C ILE A 81 0.26 -2.39 0.27
N GLY A 82 1.20 -2.33 -0.66
CA GLY A 82 2.52 -2.90 -0.48
C GLY A 82 3.58 -2.13 -1.25
N CYS A 83 4.83 -2.50 -1.01
CA CYS A 83 5.98 -2.03 -1.73
C CYS A 83 6.99 -3.17 -1.86
N PHE A 84 7.83 -3.13 -2.88
CA PHE A 84 8.97 -4.04 -2.97
C PHE A 84 10.17 -3.46 -2.25
N LEU A 85 11.06 -4.33 -1.79
CA LEU A 85 12.37 -3.94 -1.28
C LEU A 85 13.36 -3.96 -2.44
N LYS A 86 14.13 -2.89 -2.62
CA LYS A 86 15.35 -2.92 -3.43
C LYS A 86 16.25 -4.00 -2.83
N GLY A 87 16.78 -4.87 -3.68
CA GLY A 87 17.65 -5.99 -3.27
C GLY A 87 19.02 -5.54 -2.75
N GLU A 88 19.05 -4.66 -1.75
CA GLU A 88 20.28 -4.26 -1.08
C GLU A 88 20.72 -5.35 -0.10
N SER A 89 22.02 -5.61 -0.10
CA SER A 89 22.66 -6.62 0.74
C SER A 89 22.82 -6.07 2.16
N GLY A 90 21.80 -6.18 3.00
CA GLY A 90 21.92 -5.77 4.40
C GLY A 90 20.64 -5.95 5.21
N PRO A 91 20.75 -5.92 6.55
CA PRO A 91 19.58 -5.97 7.41
C PRO A 91 18.73 -4.69 7.32
N ILE A 92 17.43 -4.86 7.40
CA ILE A 92 16.44 -3.78 7.35
C ILE A 92 15.68 -3.75 8.67
N ARG A 93 15.57 -2.58 9.28
CA ARG A 93 14.68 -2.35 10.42
C ARG A 93 13.31 -1.92 9.90
N LEU A 94 12.28 -2.64 10.29
CA LEU A 94 10.89 -2.25 10.11
C LEU A 94 10.35 -1.72 11.43
N GLU A 95 9.81 -0.50 11.41
CA GLU A 95 9.17 0.12 12.56
C GLU A 95 7.69 0.36 12.23
N LEU A 96 6.83 -0.28 13.00
CA LEU A 96 5.39 -0.07 12.95
C LEU A 96 4.98 0.77 14.16
N SER A 97 4.56 2.00 13.91
CA SER A 97 3.98 2.88 14.93
C SER A 97 2.46 2.83 14.83
N ILE A 98 1.78 2.70 15.97
CA ILE A 98 0.32 2.71 16.06
C ILE A 98 -0.08 3.84 17.01
N ASP A 99 -0.92 4.76 16.54
CA ASP A 99 -1.55 5.73 17.42
C ASP A 99 -2.66 5.04 18.22
N PRO A 100 -2.56 4.94 19.56
CA PRO A 100 -3.53 4.22 20.37
C PRO A 100 -4.91 4.89 20.42
N ARG A 101 -5.03 6.18 20.05
CA ARG A 101 -6.30 6.91 20.08
C ARG A 101 -7.12 6.69 18.81
N THR A 102 -6.44 6.69 17.67
CA THR A 102 -7.08 6.61 16.34
C THR A 102 -6.99 5.21 15.74
N GLY A 103 -6.02 4.41 16.17
CA GLY A 103 -5.67 3.14 15.54
C GLY A 103 -4.98 3.31 14.19
N ASN A 104 -4.51 4.52 13.87
CA ASN A 104 -3.74 4.78 12.66
C ASN A 104 -2.37 4.12 12.76
N CYS A 105 -1.92 3.53 11.66
CA CYS A 105 -0.69 2.77 11.57
C CYS A 105 0.27 3.43 10.59
N LYS A 106 1.55 3.48 10.96
CA LYS A 106 2.63 3.98 10.11
C LYS A 106 3.77 2.97 10.07
N LEU A 107 4.10 2.51 8.87
CA LEU A 107 5.25 1.64 8.62
C LEU A 107 6.41 2.47 8.06
N MET A 108 7.55 2.37 8.73
CA MET A 108 8.82 2.91 8.27
C MET A 108 9.84 1.79 8.11
N ALA A 109 10.68 1.90 7.09
CA ALA A 109 11.79 0.98 6.91
C ALA A 109 13.09 1.75 6.80
N THR A 110 14.14 1.27 7.47
CA THR A 110 15.45 1.92 7.48
C THR A 110 16.54 0.87 7.29
N PRO A 111 17.48 1.06 6.35
CA PRO A 111 18.64 0.19 6.25
C PRO A 111 19.53 0.33 7.50
N VAL A 112 20.03 -0.78 8.03
CA VAL A 112 20.92 -0.78 9.20
C VAL A 112 22.23 -1.51 8.89
N LYS A 113 23.33 -1.04 9.48
CA LYS A 113 24.68 -1.56 9.18
C LYS A 113 24.91 -2.98 9.74
N LYS A 114 24.32 -3.30 10.89
CA LYS A 114 24.44 -4.58 11.57
C LYS A 114 23.26 -4.76 12.53
N ILE A 115 22.90 -6.00 12.84
CA ILE A 115 21.99 -6.33 13.94
C ILE A 115 22.85 -6.71 15.15
N THR A 116 22.65 -6.06 16.30
CA THR A 116 23.34 -6.43 17.55
C THR A 116 22.35 -7.01 18.58
N LYS A 117 22.86 -7.62 19.65
CA LYS A 117 22.03 -8.28 20.69
C LYS A 117 21.25 -7.29 21.57
N ASP A 118 21.72 -6.04 21.68
CA ASP A 118 21.11 -5.00 22.51
C ASP A 118 20.26 -4.01 21.68
N GLY A 119 20.12 -4.25 20.38
CA GLY A 119 19.52 -3.31 19.41
C GLY A 119 20.35 -3.19 18.14
N PHE A 120 20.17 -2.13 17.37
CA PHE A 120 20.87 -1.90 16.10
C PHE A 120 22.08 -1.01 16.29
#